data_AF-A0A0W0FA32-F1
#
_entry.id   AF-A0A0W0FA32-F1
#
_cell.length_a   1.000
_cell.length_b   1.000
_cell.length_c   1.000
_cell.angle_alpha   90.00
_cell.angle_beta   90.00
_cell.angle_gamma   90.00
#
_symmetry.space_group_name_H-M   'P 1'
#
loop_
_entity.id
_entity.type
_entity.pdbx_description
1 polymer ?
#
loop_
_entity_poly.entity_id
_entity_poly.type
_entity_poly.pdbx_seq_one_letter_code
_entity_poly.pdbx_strand_id
1 'polypeptide(L)'
;MIPGLIILFYPGATWFHHQLIPSKTEPLHFGLLDDKTTMALWQLGSCYFLLGMISSFVLRAVRDAISRDVVAQEKIVGALLAALAIADLTHIASTFIGLPPELRLNVLEWNPTTHGNITATIFLFCSRMSWFMGIGRRRYHFGRNTKKAE
;
A
#
# COMPACT_ATOMS: atom_id res chain seq x y z
N MET A 1 6.19 4.36 -4.14
CA MET A 1 7.33 4.72 -5.01
C MET A 1 8.67 4.40 -4.35
N ILE A 2 8.97 4.96 -3.17
CA ILE A 2 10.28 4.81 -2.50
C ILE A 2 10.72 3.34 -2.33
N PRO A 3 9.88 2.41 -1.78
CA PRO A 3 10.30 1.00 -1.66
C PRO A 3 10.59 0.33 -3.01
N GLY A 4 9.78 0.65 -4.03
CA GLY A 4 10.00 0.14 -5.39
C GLY A 4 11.34 0.58 -5.98
N LEU A 5 11.72 1.85 -5.78
CA LEU A 5 13.01 2.38 -6.23
C LEU A 5 14.18 1.75 -5.45
N ILE A 6 14.04 1.56 -4.14
CA ILE A 6 15.05 0.94 -3.27
C ILE A 6 15.34 -0.51 -3.70
N ILE A 7 14.30 -1.27 -4.03
CA ILE A 7 14.42 -2.66 -4.49
C ILE A 7 15.04 -2.76 -5.88
N LEU A 8 14.66 -1.86 -6.80
CA LEU A 8 15.10 -1.89 -8.19
C LEU A 8 16.49 -1.31 -8.42
N PHE A 9 16.90 -0.31 -7.64
CA PHE A 9 18.15 0.42 -7.85
C PHE A 9 19.20 0.14 -6.77
N TYR A 10 19.00 0.67 -5.56
CA TYR A 10 19.97 0.56 -4.46
C TYR A 10 19.27 0.83 -3.13
N PRO A 11 19.51 0.05 -2.05
CA PRO A 11 20.50 -1.01 -1.85
C PRO A 11 20.12 -2.40 -2.42
N GLY A 12 18.99 -2.50 -3.14
CA GLY A 12 18.65 -3.65 -3.98
C GLY A 12 17.82 -4.75 -3.29
N ALA A 13 17.49 -5.79 -4.06
CA ALA A 13 16.62 -6.88 -3.64
C ALA A 13 17.13 -7.64 -2.40
N THR A 14 18.44 -7.89 -2.30
CA THR A 14 19.06 -8.61 -1.17
C THR A 14 18.86 -7.90 0.16
N TRP A 15 19.03 -6.59 0.19
CA TRP A 15 18.78 -5.80 1.38
C TRP A 15 17.29 -5.86 1.77
N PHE A 16 16.39 -5.71 0.79
CA PHE A 16 14.95 -5.75 1.06
C PHE A 16 14.49 -7.11 1.55
N HIS A 17 15.03 -8.20 1.00
CA HIS A 17 14.76 -9.57 1.46
C HIS A 17 15.05 -9.74 2.94
N HIS A 18 16.21 -9.26 3.40
CA HIS A 18 16.58 -9.32 4.80
C HIS A 18 15.63 -8.49 5.68
N GLN A 19 15.14 -7.37 5.16
CA GLN A 19 14.20 -6.51 5.87
C GLN A 19 12.76 -7.06 5.92
N LEU A 20 12.42 -8.11 5.16
CA LEU A 20 11.07 -8.69 5.18
C LEU A 20 10.71 -9.32 6.53
N ILE A 21 11.70 -9.89 7.23
CA ILE A 21 11.53 -10.52 8.54
C ILE A 21 12.54 -9.91 9.51
N PRO A 22 12.11 -9.31 10.64
CA PRO A 22 13.03 -8.80 11.64
C PRO A 22 13.99 -9.90 12.10
N SER A 23 15.27 -9.74 11.77
CA SER A 23 16.33 -10.70 12.09
C SER A 23 17.51 -9.93 12.68
N LYS A 24 18.12 -10.47 13.74
CA LYS A 24 19.33 -9.89 14.35
C LYS A 24 20.62 -10.31 13.63
N THR A 25 20.50 -11.17 12.63
CA THR A 25 21.62 -11.70 11.83
C THR A 25 22.01 -10.70 10.74
N GLU A 26 23.29 -10.59 10.41
CA GLU A 26 23.75 -9.73 9.31
C GLU A 26 23.08 -10.14 7.97
N PRO A 27 22.83 -9.19 7.05
CA PRO A 27 22.29 -9.49 5.73
C PRO A 27 23.20 -10.48 4.99
N LEU A 28 22.61 -11.45 4.29
CA LEU A 28 23.37 -12.37 3.45
C LEU A 28 24.16 -11.58 2.39
N HIS A 29 25.43 -11.98 2.18
CA HIS A 29 26.31 -11.35 1.20
C HIS A 29 25.70 -11.41 -0.22
N PHE A 30 25.97 -10.37 -1.01
CA PHE A 30 25.48 -10.21 -2.39
C PHE A 30 25.82 -11.48 -3.22
N GLY A 31 24.80 -12.16 -3.75
CA GLY A 31 24.98 -13.36 -4.60
C GLY A 31 24.52 -14.70 -4.02
N LEU A 32 24.01 -14.76 -2.79
CA LEU A 32 23.49 -16.00 -2.15
C LEU A 32 21.97 -16.16 -2.23
N LEU A 33 21.24 -15.20 -2.81
CA LEU A 33 19.80 -15.32 -3.01
C LEU A 33 19.52 -16.16 -4.25
N ASP A 34 18.60 -17.11 -4.12
CA ASP A 34 18.07 -17.87 -5.24
C ASP A 34 17.55 -16.92 -6.34
N ASP A 35 17.87 -17.22 -7.60
CA ASP A 35 17.53 -16.37 -8.75
C ASP A 35 16.02 -16.10 -8.82
N LYS A 36 15.20 -17.09 -8.42
CA LYS A 36 13.74 -16.98 -8.37
C LYS A 36 13.30 -15.94 -7.33
N THR A 37 13.94 -15.91 -6.18
CA THR A 37 13.65 -14.94 -5.11
C THR A 37 14.05 -13.54 -5.55
N THR A 38 15.21 -13.39 -6.19
CA THR A 38 15.65 -12.10 -6.75
C THR A 38 14.65 -11.57 -7.79
N MET A 39 14.22 -12.43 -8.72
CA MET A 39 13.21 -12.07 -9.72
C MET A 39 11.86 -11.68 -9.07
N ALA A 40 11.40 -12.43 -8.08
CA ALA A 40 10.16 -12.12 -7.35
C ALA A 40 10.24 -10.76 -6.65
N LEU A 41 11.39 -10.42 -6.05
CA LEU A 41 11.60 -9.14 -5.40
C LEU A 41 11.62 -7.98 -6.40
N TRP A 42 12.24 -8.12 -7.56
CA TRP A 42 12.17 -7.09 -8.60
C TRP A 42 10.76 -6.87 -9.13
N GLN A 43 9.98 -7.94 -9.33
CA GLN A 43 8.58 -7.82 -9.71
C GLN A 43 7.78 -7.08 -8.63
N LEU A 44 8.00 -7.41 -7.35
CA LEU A 44 7.41 -6.69 -6.22
C LEU A 44 7.79 -5.21 -6.21
N GLY A 45 9.07 -4.89 -6.46
CA GLY A 45 9.56 -3.52 -6.58
C GLY A 45 8.86 -2.75 -7.71
N SER A 46 8.67 -3.38 -8.86
CA SER A 46 7.90 -2.83 -9.99
C SER A 46 6.44 -2.57 -9.61
N CYS A 47 5.78 -3.50 -8.90
CA CYS A 47 4.41 -3.30 -8.42
C CYS A 47 4.29 -2.11 -7.47
N TYR A 48 5.23 -1.93 -6.53
CA TYR A 48 5.24 -0.76 -5.64
C TYR A 48 5.53 0.56 -6.34
N PHE A 49 6.32 0.51 -7.42
CA PHE A 49 6.56 1.68 -8.26
C PHE A 49 5.28 2.05 -9.04
N LEU A 50 4.66 1.07 -9.70
CA LEU A 50 3.40 1.23 -10.40
C LEU A 50 2.29 1.77 -9.49
N LEU A 51 2.12 1.21 -8.29
CA LEU A 51 1.12 1.68 -7.32
C LEU A 51 1.31 3.15 -6.95
N GLY A 52 2.57 3.57 -6.80
CA GLY A 52 2.91 4.96 -6.52
C GLY A 52 2.67 5.89 -7.71
N MET A 53 2.92 5.42 -8.93
CA MET A 53 2.59 6.17 -10.15
C MET A 53 1.08 6.30 -10.34
N ILE A 54 0.31 5.22 -10.17
CA ILE A 54 -1.16 5.27 -10.26
C ILE A 54 -1.72 6.25 -9.23
N SER A 55 -1.24 6.18 -7.99
CA SER A 55 -1.68 7.10 -6.93
C SER A 55 -1.36 8.56 -7.28
N SER A 56 -0.22 8.84 -7.90
CA SER A 56 0.18 10.21 -8.27
C SER A 56 -0.51 10.71 -9.54
N PHE A 57 -0.54 9.90 -10.59
CA PHE A 57 -0.98 10.29 -11.92
C PHE A 57 -2.49 10.19 -12.08
N VAL A 58 -3.15 9.13 -11.58
CA VAL A 58 -4.60 8.98 -11.73
C VAL A 58 -5.34 10.02 -10.90
N LEU A 59 -4.92 10.27 -9.66
CA LEU A 59 -5.52 11.34 -8.85
C LEU A 59 -5.35 12.71 -9.51
N ARG A 60 -4.17 12.98 -10.10
CA ARG A 60 -3.92 14.24 -10.82
C ARG A 60 -4.76 14.32 -12.10
N ALA A 61 -4.84 13.25 -12.88
CA ALA A 61 -5.65 13.18 -14.09
C ALA A 61 -7.14 13.39 -13.79
N VAL A 62 -7.67 12.77 -12.74
CA VAL A 62 -9.07 12.96 -12.31
C VAL A 62 -9.32 14.41 -11.90
N ARG A 63 -8.40 15.01 -11.14
CA ARG A 63 -8.49 16.42 -10.73
C ARG A 63 -8.51 17.36 -11.94
N ASP A 64 -7.65 17.12 -12.93
CA ASP A 64 -7.45 18.04 -14.05
C ASP A 64 -8.53 17.83 -15.14
N ALA A 65 -8.91 16.59 -15.44
CA ALA A 65 -9.85 16.26 -16.52
C ALA A 65 -11.34 16.32 -16.13
N ILE A 66 -11.68 16.06 -14.86
CA ILE A 66 -13.07 15.92 -14.40
C ILE A 66 -13.40 16.94 -13.29
N SER A 67 -12.75 18.11 -13.35
CA SER A 67 -12.93 19.19 -12.36
C SER A 67 -14.36 19.76 -12.28
N ARG A 68 -15.16 19.58 -13.34
CA ARG A 68 -16.53 20.14 -13.43
C ARG A 68 -17.63 19.15 -13.00
N ASP A 69 -17.37 17.85 -13.03
CA ASP A 69 -18.32 16.81 -12.62
C ASP A 69 -17.87 16.14 -11.33
N VAL A 70 -18.33 16.71 -10.22
CA VAL A 70 -18.00 16.25 -8.86
C VAL A 70 -18.52 14.83 -8.57
N VAL A 71 -19.57 14.37 -9.26
CA VAL A 71 -20.15 13.03 -9.06
C VAL A 71 -19.30 11.98 -9.76
N ALA A 72 -18.89 12.22 -11.00
CA ALA A 72 -17.97 11.35 -11.73
C ALA A 72 -16.59 11.30 -11.04
N GLN A 73 -16.10 12.44 -10.58
CA GLN A 73 -14.86 12.53 -9.79
C GLN A 73 -14.95 11.66 -8.53
N GLU A 74 -16.01 11.77 -7.75
CA GLU A 74 -16.18 10.97 -6.54
C GLU A 74 -16.27 9.47 -6.84
N LYS A 75 -16.95 9.06 -7.92
CA LYS A 75 -17.04 7.65 -8.34
C LYS A 75 -15.68 7.05 -8.68
N ILE A 76 -14.89 7.75 -9.49
CA ILE A 76 -13.58 7.23 -9.95
C ILE A 76 -12.59 7.20 -8.78
N VAL A 77 -12.52 8.27 -7.98
CA VAL A 77 -11.67 8.29 -6.79
C VAL A 77 -12.12 7.24 -5.79
N GLY A 78 -13.43 7.06 -5.60
CA GLY A 78 -13.96 6.01 -4.72
C GLY A 78 -13.62 4.61 -5.19
N ALA A 79 -13.74 4.32 -6.49
CA ALA A 79 -13.33 3.03 -7.05
C ALA A 79 -11.83 2.76 -6.84
N LEU A 80 -10.99 3.78 -7.06
CA LEU A 80 -9.55 3.69 -6.80
C LEU A 80 -9.26 3.44 -5.31
N LEU A 81 -9.86 4.21 -4.41
CA LEU A 81 -9.64 4.06 -2.97
C LEU A 81 -10.18 2.73 -2.43
N ALA A 82 -11.25 2.19 -3.02
CA ALA A 82 -11.80 0.88 -2.66
C ALA A 82 -10.84 -0.24 -3.04
N ALA A 83 -10.31 -0.20 -4.28
CA ALA A 83 -9.30 -1.16 -4.73
C ALA A 83 -8.05 -1.10 -3.85
N LEU A 84 -7.59 0.11 -3.49
CA LEU A 84 -6.46 0.28 -2.57
C LEU A 84 -6.76 -0.24 -1.16
N ALA A 85 -7.96 -0.02 -0.63
CA ALA A 85 -8.35 -0.52 0.69
C ALA A 85 -8.38 -2.06 0.75
N ILE A 86 -8.83 -2.72 -0.32
CA ILE A 86 -8.79 -4.19 -0.43
C ILE A 86 -7.32 -4.67 -0.48
N ALA A 87 -6.47 -3.98 -1.23
CA ALA A 87 -5.05 -4.31 -1.32
C ALA A 87 -4.36 -4.14 0.04
N ASP A 88 -4.68 -3.10 0.82
CA ASP A 88 -4.16 -2.89 2.16
C ASP A 88 -4.47 -4.08 3.08
N LEU A 89 -5.73 -4.52 3.11
CA LEU A 89 -6.15 -5.61 3.99
C LEU A 89 -5.44 -6.91 3.62
N THR A 90 -5.35 -7.19 2.32
CA THR A 90 -4.62 -8.36 1.81
C THR A 90 -3.14 -8.27 2.21
N HIS A 91 -2.53 -7.09 2.10
CA HIS A 91 -1.12 -6.88 2.42
C HIS A 91 -0.82 -7.01 3.91
N ILE A 92 -1.68 -6.46 4.77
CA ILE A 92 -1.59 -6.61 6.22
C ILE A 92 -1.73 -8.09 6.59
N ALA A 93 -2.73 -8.79 6.05
CA ALA A 93 -2.97 -10.20 6.33
C ALA A 93 -1.80 -11.08 5.88
N SER A 94 -1.29 -10.89 4.65
CA SER A 94 -0.16 -11.65 4.14
C SER A 94 1.11 -11.42 4.97
N THR A 95 1.36 -10.18 5.38
CA THR A 95 2.52 -9.84 6.21
C THR A 95 2.39 -10.46 7.60
N PHE A 96 1.22 -10.36 8.23
CA PHE A 96 0.99 -10.91 9.57
C PHE A 96 1.09 -12.44 9.60
N ILE A 97 0.59 -13.12 8.57
CA ILE A 97 0.72 -14.59 8.43
C ILE A 97 2.19 -14.98 8.18
N GLY A 98 2.91 -14.20 7.38
CA GLY A 98 4.33 -14.43 7.07
C GLY A 98 5.28 -14.18 8.24
N LEU A 99 4.91 -13.36 9.23
CA LEU A 99 5.73 -13.14 10.41
C LEU A 99 5.81 -14.39 11.30
N PRO A 100 6.99 -14.68 11.90
CA PRO A 100 7.12 -15.71 12.93
C PRO A 100 6.21 -15.44 14.14
N PRO A 101 5.54 -16.45 14.73
CA PRO A 101 4.56 -16.28 15.80
C PRO A 101 5.06 -15.44 16.99
N GLU A 102 6.33 -15.61 17.35
CA GLU A 102 7.02 -14.89 18.42
C GLU A 102 7.13 -13.38 18.17
N LEU A 103 7.24 -12.96 16.90
CA LEU A 103 7.38 -11.56 16.50
C LEU A 103 6.03 -10.90 16.18
N ARG A 104 4.96 -11.67 15.94
CA ARG A 104 3.63 -11.14 15.55
C ARG A 104 3.04 -10.16 16.56
N LEU A 105 3.28 -10.35 17.85
CA LEU A 105 2.74 -9.51 18.92
C LEU A 105 3.82 -8.62 19.56
N ASN A 106 5.10 -8.85 19.28
CA ASN A 106 6.19 -8.04 19.80
C ASN A 106 6.46 -6.84 18.89
N VAL A 107 5.54 -5.88 18.89
CA VAL A 107 5.57 -4.67 18.03
C VAL A 107 6.84 -3.84 18.22
N LEU A 108 7.49 -3.91 19.40
CA LEU A 108 8.72 -3.17 19.70
C LEU A 108 9.97 -3.74 19.00
N GLU A 109 9.94 -5.01 18.60
CA GLU A 109 11.05 -5.66 17.88
C GLU A 109 10.89 -5.59 16.35
N TRP A 110 9.84 -4.92 15.86
CA TRP A 110 9.62 -4.77 14.44
C TRP A 110 10.66 -3.83 13.82
N ASN A 111 11.21 -4.25 12.68
CA ASN A 111 12.05 -3.39 11.87
C ASN A 111 11.19 -2.35 11.12
N PRO A 112 11.81 -1.30 10.54
CA PRO A 112 11.07 -0.26 9.81
C PRO A 112 10.21 -0.79 8.65
N THR A 113 10.64 -1.86 7.98
CA THR A 113 9.89 -2.48 6.87
C THR A 113 8.62 -3.16 7.37
N THR A 114 8.68 -3.86 8.50
CA THR A 114 7.52 -4.49 9.14
C THR A 114 6.53 -3.44 9.62
N HIS A 115 7.02 -2.36 10.24
CA HIS A 115 6.18 -1.21 10.59
C HIS A 115 5.56 -0.55 9.35
N GLY A 116 6.30 -0.44 8.25
CA GLY A 116 5.78 0.05 6.97
C GLY A 116 4.65 -0.83 6.45
N ASN A 117 4.86 -2.14 6.42
CA ASN A 117 3.91 -3.10 5.85
C ASN A 117 2.63 -3.26 6.70
N ILE A 118 2.74 -3.20 8.04
CA ILE A 118 1.61 -3.37 8.94
C ILE A 118 1.10 -2.02 9.45
N THR A 119 1.87 -1.32 10.28
CA THR A 119 1.43 -0.11 10.97
C THR A 119 1.06 1.01 10.00
N ALA A 120 1.92 1.32 9.02
CA ALA A 120 1.63 2.38 8.06
C ALA A 120 0.47 1.99 7.12
N THR A 121 0.38 0.72 6.71
CA THR A 121 -0.74 0.23 5.89
C THR A 121 -2.07 0.27 6.64
N ILE A 122 -2.10 -0.04 7.93
CA ILE A 122 -3.30 0.14 8.78
C ILE A 122 -3.72 1.60 8.81
N PHE A 123 -2.77 2.52 9.02
CA PHE A 123 -3.06 3.96 8.98
C PHE A 123 -3.65 4.38 7.63
N LEU A 124 -3.07 3.92 6.52
CA LEU A 124 -3.58 4.23 5.18
C LEU A 124 -4.98 3.64 4.95
N PHE A 125 -5.23 2.40 5.39
CA PHE A 125 -6.55 1.77 5.33
C PHE A 125 -7.59 2.60 6.11
N CYS A 126 -7.27 3.01 7.34
CA CYS A 126 -8.14 3.86 8.15
C CYS A 126 -8.40 5.21 7.50
N SER A 127 -7.39 5.83 6.88
CA SER A 127 -7.53 7.07 6.11
C SER A 127 -8.47 6.89 4.91
N ARG A 128 -8.34 5.79 4.16
CA ARG A 128 -9.24 5.44 3.06
C ARG A 128 -10.67 5.22 3.53
N MET A 129 -10.85 4.56 4.67
CA MET A 129 -12.18 4.31 5.22
C MET A 129 -12.84 5.59 5.76
N SER A 130 -12.05 6.48 6.35
CA SER A 130 -12.46 7.84 6.72
C SER A 130 -12.93 8.64 5.50
N TRP A 131 -12.28 8.47 4.35
CA TRP A 131 -12.73 9.08 3.10
C TRP A 131 -14.11 8.56 2.67
N PHE A 132 -14.38 7.26 2.76
CA PHE A 132 -15.72 6.71 2.44
C PHE A 132 -16.80 7.18 3.42
N MET A 133 -16.45 7.34 4.70
CA MET A 133 -17.32 7.92 5.72
C MET A 133 -17.61 9.41 5.49
N GLY A 134 -16.83 10.09 4.63
CA GLY A 134 -17.00 11.50 4.30
C GLY A 134 -16.41 12.45 5.35
N ILE A 135 -15.46 11.99 6.16
CA ILE A 135 -14.78 12.85 7.14
C ILE A 135 -14.00 13.93 6.38
N GLY A 136 -14.26 15.21 6.68
CA GLY A 136 -13.58 16.35 6.05
C GLY A 136 -13.99 16.65 4.60
N ARG A 137 -15.05 16.04 4.06
CA ARG A 137 -15.55 16.33 2.70
C ARG A 137 -17.07 16.28 2.57
N ARG A 138 -17.62 17.00 1.59
CA ARG A 138 -19.02 16.82 1.17
C ARG A 138 -19.13 15.54 0.33
N ARG A 139 -20.17 14.75 0.59
CA ARG A 139 -20.50 13.51 -0.14
C ARG A 139 -21.57 13.80 -1.17
N TYR A 140 -21.34 13.41 -2.42
CA TYR A 140 -22.27 13.57 -3.54
C TYR A 140 -22.80 12.23 -4.04
N HIS A 141 -22.01 11.16 -3.97
CA HIS A 141 -22.39 9.81 -4.40
C HIS A 141 -22.40 8.77 -3.27
N PHE A 142 -21.29 8.59 -2.54
CA PHE A 142 -21.20 7.53 -1.52
C PHE A 142 -21.97 7.91 -0.25
N GLY A 143 -22.81 7.01 0.27
CA GLY A 143 -23.52 7.19 1.54
C GLY A 143 -24.74 8.12 1.51
N ARG A 144 -25.19 8.57 0.33
CA ARG A 144 -26.51 9.22 0.19
C ARG A 144 -27.59 8.17 -0.05
N ASN A 145 -28.54 8.08 0.87
CA ASN A 145 -29.81 7.40 0.62
C ASN A 145 -30.54 8.18 -0.48
N THR A 146 -30.76 7.57 -1.64
CA THR A 146 -31.54 8.12 -2.76
C THR A 146 -33.03 8.27 -2.47
N LYS A 147 -33.48 8.08 -1.22
CA LYS A 147 -34.89 8.02 -0.83
C LYS A 147 -35.58 9.36 -0.51
N LYS A 148 -35.15 10.49 -1.08
CA LYS A 148 -35.96 11.73 -1.02
C LYS A 148 -35.87 12.49 -2.34
N ALA A 149 -36.66 12.01 -3.29
CA ALA A 149 -37.07 12.74 -4.48
C ALA A 149 -38.48 12.28 -4.84
N GLU A 150 -39.42 12.45 -3.90
CA GLU A 150 -40.87 12.52 -4.15
C GLU A 150 -41.44 13.58 -3.20
#